data_AF-A0A348NTW2-F1
#
_entry.id   AF-A0A348NTW2-F1
#
_cell.length_a   1.000
_cell.length_b   1.000
_cell.length_c   1.000
_cell.angle_alpha   90.00
_cell.angle_beta   90.00
_cell.angle_gamma   90.00
#
_symmetry.space_group_name_H-M   'P 1'
#
loop_
_entity.id
_entity.type
_entity.pdbx_description
1 polymer ?
#
loop_
_entity_poly.entity_id
_entity_poly.type
_entity_poly.pdbx_seq_one_letter_code
_entity_poly.pdbx_strand_id
1 'polypeptide(L)'
;MLVAYVGSTAAGLAFVFGSSATGELTGAGNPPVPAEALAPVLYSVGGSIGFVFPLLIGTLMVTAEFRHQTLTPTLLATPKRGLVLWAKLAAGVVVGGLFAIVSVLSAALPAAAILALLGLDTELGSSDTWALFARMVLALILWTLIGIGVGTLVRNQVVAIVIVLAFTQFIEPLLRLAGGFVGWLAESARFLPGAASDALIGASIYNVMGT
;
A
#
# COMPACT_ATOMS: atom_id res chain seq x y z
N MET A 1 11.21 -9.36 -3.62
CA MET A 1 11.37 -7.90 -3.48
C MET A 1 10.35 -7.29 -2.54
N LEU A 2 9.04 -7.44 -2.74
CA LEU A 2 8.02 -6.93 -1.81
C LEU A 2 8.26 -7.35 -0.36
N VAL A 3 8.33 -8.66 -0.10
CA VAL A 3 8.53 -9.20 1.27
C VAL A 3 9.78 -8.63 1.92
N ALA A 4 10.90 -8.62 1.19
CA ALA A 4 12.15 -8.09 1.70
C ALA A 4 12.06 -6.59 2.01
N TYR A 5 11.43 -5.80 1.14
CA TYR A 5 11.31 -4.36 1.30
C TYR A 5 10.33 -3.97 2.41
N VAL A 6 9.10 -4.52 2.39
CA VAL A 6 8.08 -4.26 3.40
C VAL A 6 8.53 -4.82 4.75
N GLY A 7 9.03 -6.06 4.77
CA GLY A 7 9.44 -6.72 6.00
C GLY A 7 10.68 -6.10 6.64
N SER A 8 11.70 -5.70 5.87
CA SER A 8 12.84 -4.96 6.44
C SER A 8 12.45 -3.59 6.97
N THR A 9 11.55 -2.89 6.28
CA THR A 9 11.07 -1.57 6.73
C THR A 9 10.24 -1.70 8.02
N ALA A 10 9.30 -2.65 8.07
CA ALA A 10 8.49 -2.91 9.25
C ALA A 10 9.35 -3.40 10.43
N ALA A 11 10.32 -4.29 10.17
CA ALA A 11 11.26 -4.75 11.19
C ALA A 11 12.12 -3.60 11.76
N GLY A 12 12.68 -2.77 10.89
CA GLY A 12 13.48 -1.62 11.29
C GLY A 12 12.68 -0.62 12.12
N LEU A 13 11.47 -0.28 11.69
CA LEU A 13 10.58 0.62 12.44
C LEU A 13 10.14 0.00 13.76
N ALA A 14 9.81 -1.29 13.79
CA ALA A 14 9.41 -1.98 15.02
C ALA A 14 10.56 -2.02 16.04
N PHE A 15 11.78 -2.24 15.58
CA PHE A 15 12.96 -2.19 16.44
C PHE A 15 13.18 -0.78 16.98
N VAL A 16 13.21 0.25 16.12
CA VAL A 16 13.46 1.63 16.54
C VAL A 16 12.35 2.16 17.46
N PHE A 17 11.08 2.01 17.08
CA PHE A 17 9.97 2.52 17.87
C PHE A 17 9.74 1.69 19.14
N GLY A 18 9.87 0.37 19.06
CA GLY A 18 9.79 -0.50 20.24
C GLY A 18 10.89 -0.21 21.26
N SER A 19 12.16 -0.13 20.84
CA SER A 19 13.28 0.19 21.74
C SER A 19 13.22 1.62 22.29
N SER A 20 12.60 2.56 21.57
CA SER A 20 12.29 3.89 22.11
C SER A 20 11.22 3.85 23.20
N ALA A 21 10.22 2.97 23.06
CA ALA A 21 9.14 2.83 24.02
C ALA A 21 9.59 2.12 25.31
N THR A 22 10.56 1.22 25.23
CA THR A 22 11.16 0.55 26.41
C THR A 22 12.21 1.41 27.13
N GLY A 23 12.62 2.54 26.54
CA GLY A 23 13.64 3.43 27.11
C GLY A 23 15.09 2.92 26.95
N GLU A 24 15.32 1.89 26.15
CA GLU A 24 16.65 1.31 25.91
C GLU A 24 17.51 2.18 24.97
N LEU A 25 16.88 3.00 24.12
CA LEU A 25 17.59 3.95 23.26
C LEU A 25 18.08 5.17 24.05
N THR A 26 19.38 5.18 24.35
CA THR A 26 20.04 6.32 25.00
C THR A 26 20.01 7.56 24.09
N GLY A 27 19.42 8.65 24.59
CA GLY A 27 19.30 9.93 23.86
C GLY A 27 18.00 10.11 23.06
N ALA A 28 17.11 9.11 23.03
CA ALA A 28 15.73 9.31 22.58
C ALA A 28 14.96 10.12 23.63
N GLY A 29 14.27 11.18 23.21
CA GLY A 29 13.35 11.94 24.07
C GLY A 29 12.07 11.14 24.33
N ASN A 30 10.91 11.80 24.31
CA ASN A 30 9.63 11.07 24.37
C ASN A 30 9.49 10.10 23.18
N PRO A 31 8.86 8.93 23.37
CA PRO A 31 8.57 8.00 22.28
C PRO A 31 7.82 8.72 21.15
N PRO A 32 8.22 8.53 19.87
CA PRO A 32 7.60 9.20 18.73
C PRO A 32 6.16 8.74 18.47
N VAL A 33 5.79 7.57 18.98
CA VAL A 33 4.46 6.96 18.82
C VAL A 33 3.96 6.53 20.21
N PRO A 34 2.72 6.88 20.60
CA PRO A 34 2.10 6.37 21.81
C PRO A 34 2.07 4.84 21.84
N ALA A 35 2.19 4.23 23.02
CA ALA A 35 2.28 2.78 23.16
C ALA A 35 1.07 2.06 22.54
N GLU A 36 -0.13 2.65 22.66
CA GLU A 36 -1.39 2.11 22.16
C GLU A 36 -1.49 2.17 20.63
N ALA A 37 -0.77 3.11 20.00
CA ALA A 37 -0.75 3.27 18.54
C ALA A 37 0.39 2.47 17.88
N LEU A 38 1.31 1.91 18.66
CA LEU A 38 2.55 1.31 18.18
C LEU A 38 2.29 0.15 17.21
N ALA A 39 1.53 -0.87 17.64
CA ALA A 39 1.24 -2.04 16.80
C ALA A 39 0.44 -1.68 15.52
N PRO A 40 -0.67 -0.91 15.57
CA PRO A 40 -1.39 -0.50 14.37
C PRO A 40 -0.52 0.27 13.36
N VAL A 41 0.34 1.17 13.84
CA VAL A 41 1.26 1.96 12.99
C VAL A 41 2.30 1.08 12.32
N LEU A 42 2.88 0.12 13.04
CA LEU A 42 3.89 -0.79 12.48
C LEU A 42 3.27 -1.75 11.45
N TYR A 43 2.04 -2.19 11.69
CA TYR A 43 1.31 -3.07 10.78
C TYR A 43 0.86 -2.37 9.51
N SER A 44 0.47 -1.09 9.59
CA SER A 44 0.01 -0.34 8.42
C SER A 44 1.09 -0.05 7.38
N VAL A 45 2.38 -0.21 7.73
CA VAL A 45 3.53 -0.11 6.80
C VAL A 45 3.32 -0.96 5.55
N GLY A 46 2.74 -2.16 5.70
CA GLY A 46 2.45 -3.03 4.55
C GLY A 46 1.41 -2.46 3.58
N GLY A 47 0.55 -1.56 4.02
CA GLY A 47 -0.46 -0.89 3.21
C GLY A 47 0.06 0.42 2.64
N SER A 48 0.70 1.24 3.47
CA SER A 48 1.19 2.57 3.08
C SER A 48 2.42 2.55 2.18
N ILE A 49 3.21 1.47 2.17
CA ILE A 49 4.41 1.37 1.30
C ILE A 49 4.26 0.23 0.28
N GLY A 50 3.57 -0.84 0.66
CA GLY A 50 3.40 -2.01 -0.20
C GLY A 50 2.58 -1.78 -1.47
N PHE A 51 1.80 -0.69 -1.56
CA PHE A 51 0.84 -0.43 -2.65
C PHE A 51 1.46 -0.35 -4.05
N VAL A 52 2.74 0.03 -4.16
CA VAL A 52 3.43 0.18 -5.45
C VAL A 52 3.46 -1.14 -6.24
N PHE A 53 3.61 -2.27 -5.54
CA PHE A 53 3.68 -3.59 -6.20
C PHE A 53 2.35 -4.04 -6.81
N PRO A 54 1.22 -4.09 -6.06
CA PRO A 54 -0.08 -4.40 -6.65
C PRO A 54 -0.47 -3.45 -7.79
N LEU A 55 -0.14 -2.15 -7.67
CA LEU A 55 -0.38 -1.15 -8.71
C LEU A 55 0.40 -1.43 -9.99
N LEU A 56 1.71 -1.70 -9.89
CA LEU A 56 2.54 -2.06 -11.03
C LEU A 56 2.07 -3.38 -11.65
N ILE A 57 1.77 -4.39 -10.84
CA ILE A 57 1.27 -5.67 -11.34
C ILE A 57 -0.04 -5.51 -12.09
N GLY A 58 -0.99 -4.74 -11.55
CA GLY A 58 -2.24 -4.42 -12.25
C GLY A 58 -2.00 -3.74 -13.59
N THR A 59 -1.06 -2.78 -13.63
CA THR A 59 -0.65 -2.11 -14.88
C THR A 59 -0.06 -3.10 -15.89
N LEU A 60 0.87 -3.94 -15.43
CA LEU A 60 1.58 -4.91 -16.25
C LEU A 60 0.67 -6.01 -16.80
N MET A 61 -0.35 -6.44 -16.03
CA MET A 61 -1.37 -7.40 -16.48
C MET A 61 -2.11 -6.94 -17.74
N VAL A 62 -2.15 -5.63 -18.01
CA VAL A 62 -2.75 -5.09 -19.23
C VAL A 62 -1.68 -4.81 -20.29
N THR A 63 -0.61 -4.11 -19.92
CA THR A 63 0.40 -3.69 -20.89
C THR A 63 1.16 -4.85 -21.52
N ALA A 64 1.28 -5.98 -20.79
CA ALA A 64 1.91 -7.19 -21.32
C ALA A 64 1.14 -7.77 -22.53
N GLU A 65 -0.17 -7.61 -22.59
CA GLU A 65 -0.96 -8.09 -23.74
C GLU A 65 -0.76 -7.23 -24.98
N PHE A 66 -0.61 -5.92 -24.80
CA PHE A 66 -0.25 -5.03 -25.90
C PHE A 66 1.14 -5.35 -26.42
N ARG A 67 2.09 -5.61 -25.51
CA ARG A 67 3.47 -5.96 -25.87
C ARG A 67 3.57 -7.29 -26.62
N HIS A 68 2.83 -8.30 -26.17
CA HIS A 68 2.87 -9.65 -26.75
C HIS A 68 1.78 -9.90 -27.80
N GLN A 69 1.02 -8.86 -28.17
CA GLN A 69 -0.07 -8.90 -29.16
C GLN A 69 -1.15 -9.96 -28.89
N THR A 70 -1.33 -10.37 -27.64
CA THR A 70 -2.29 -11.43 -27.26
C THR A 70 -3.75 -10.94 -27.23
N LEU A 71 -3.97 -9.62 -27.31
CA LEU A 71 -5.33 -9.03 -27.41
C LEU A 71 -6.10 -9.50 -28.66
N THR A 72 -5.42 -9.60 -29.81
CA THR A 72 -6.05 -10.01 -31.07
C THR A 72 -6.61 -11.43 -30.99
N PRO A 73 -5.83 -12.47 -30.62
CA PRO A 73 -6.38 -13.82 -30.50
C PRO A 73 -7.46 -13.93 -29.40
N THR A 74 -7.36 -13.20 -28.29
CA THR A 74 -8.41 -13.21 -27.26
C THR A 74 -9.73 -12.64 -27.77
N LEU A 75 -9.69 -11.54 -28.52
CA LEU A 75 -10.90 -10.93 -29.08
C LEU A 75 -11.47 -11.72 -30.27
N LEU A 76 -10.65 -12.51 -30.97
CA LEU A 76 -11.12 -13.45 -31.98
C LEU A 76 -11.82 -14.66 -31.34
N ALA A 77 -11.31 -15.17 -30.23
CA ALA A 77 -11.93 -16.27 -29.49
C ALA A 77 -13.21 -15.82 -28.75
N THR A 78 -13.25 -14.59 -28.23
CA THR A 78 -14.42 -14.03 -27.54
C THR A 78 -14.59 -12.55 -27.92
N PRO A 79 -15.45 -12.23 -28.91
CA PRO A 79 -15.59 -10.88 -29.46
C PRO A 79 -16.40 -9.92 -28.56
N LYS A 80 -16.38 -10.12 -27.25
CA LYS A 80 -17.09 -9.31 -26.25
C LYS A 80 -16.07 -8.54 -25.40
N ARG A 81 -15.69 -7.34 -25.85
CA ARG A 81 -14.68 -6.49 -25.17
C ARG A 81 -14.96 -6.25 -23.69
N GLY A 82 -16.23 -6.06 -23.32
CA GLY A 82 -16.63 -5.87 -21.92
C GLY A 82 -16.44 -7.12 -21.05
N LEU A 83 -16.67 -8.32 -21.59
CA LEU A 83 -16.50 -9.57 -20.85
C LEU A 83 -15.02 -9.83 -20.54
N VAL A 84 -14.13 -9.55 -21.51
CA VAL A 84 -12.68 -9.67 -21.33
C VAL A 84 -12.18 -8.69 -20.27
N LEU A 85 -12.72 -7.46 -20.25
CA LEU A 85 -12.38 -6.48 -19.22
C LEU A 85 -12.83 -6.95 -17.82
N TRP A 86 -14.06 -7.45 -17.68
CA TRP A 86 -14.55 -7.99 -16.41
C TRP A 86 -13.75 -9.19 -15.92
N ALA A 87 -13.42 -10.13 -16.80
CA ALA A 87 -12.56 -11.26 -16.46
C ALA A 87 -11.20 -10.79 -15.94
N LYS A 88 -10.64 -9.72 -16.55
CA LYS A 88 -9.38 -9.14 -16.10
C LYS A 88 -9.49 -8.45 -14.75
N LEU A 89 -10.56 -7.70 -14.50
CA LEU A 89 -10.81 -7.10 -13.18
C LEU A 89 -10.93 -8.18 -12.11
N ALA A 90 -11.66 -9.27 -12.39
CA ALA A 90 -11.77 -10.41 -11.48
C ALA A 90 -10.41 -11.09 -11.21
N ALA A 91 -9.61 -11.32 -12.25
CA ALA A 91 -8.23 -11.80 -12.09
C ALA A 91 -7.37 -10.81 -11.27
N GLY A 92 -7.57 -9.51 -11.50
CA GLY A 92 -6.92 -8.43 -10.75
C GLY A 92 -7.26 -8.46 -9.26
N VAL A 93 -8.52 -8.75 -8.90
CA VAL A 93 -8.93 -8.90 -7.49
C VAL A 93 -8.18 -10.07 -6.83
N VAL A 94 -8.08 -11.21 -7.51
CA VAL A 94 -7.37 -12.39 -6.97
C VAL A 94 -5.89 -12.10 -6.81
N VAL A 95 -5.23 -11.58 -7.86
CA VAL A 95 -3.81 -11.25 -7.82
C VAL A 95 -3.51 -10.16 -6.79
N GLY A 96 -4.31 -9.09 -6.78
CA GLY A 96 -4.23 -8.01 -5.80
C GLY A 96 -4.41 -8.53 -4.37
N GLY A 97 -5.35 -9.44 -4.15
CA GLY A 97 -5.57 -10.09 -2.86
C GLY A 97 -4.37 -10.92 -2.39
N LEU A 98 -3.72 -11.65 -3.29
CA LEU A 98 -2.49 -12.38 -2.97
C LEU A 98 -1.36 -11.41 -2.57
N PHE A 99 -1.13 -10.37 -3.36
CA PHE A 99 -0.14 -9.33 -3.02
C PHE A 99 -0.46 -8.65 -1.70
N ALA A 100 -1.74 -8.43 -1.43
CA ALA A 100 -2.21 -7.82 -0.20
C ALA A 100 -1.91 -8.67 1.03
N ILE A 101 -2.26 -9.97 0.99
CA ILE A 101 -1.98 -10.92 2.06
C ILE A 101 -0.46 -10.99 2.30
N VAL A 102 0.33 -11.11 1.23
CA VAL A 102 1.78 -11.15 1.35
C VAL A 102 2.32 -9.86 1.97
N SER A 103 1.79 -8.69 1.60
CA SER A 103 2.22 -7.40 2.17
C SER A 103 1.87 -7.27 3.65
N VAL A 104 0.65 -7.65 4.03
CA VAL A 104 0.20 -7.65 5.43
C VAL A 104 1.07 -8.57 6.27
N LEU A 105 1.28 -9.82 5.84
CA LEU A 105 2.12 -10.77 6.56
C LEU A 105 3.58 -10.31 6.66
N SER A 106 4.10 -9.72 5.58
CA SER A 106 5.47 -9.21 5.55
C SER A 106 5.69 -8.07 6.54
N ALA A 107 4.68 -7.24 6.80
CA ALA A 107 4.76 -6.19 7.81
C ALA A 107 4.47 -6.73 9.23
N ALA A 108 3.39 -7.50 9.38
CA ALA A 108 2.88 -7.93 10.67
C ALA A 108 3.80 -8.92 11.39
N LEU A 109 4.35 -9.92 10.69
CA LEU A 109 5.17 -10.97 11.31
C LEU A 109 6.45 -10.42 11.97
N PRO A 110 7.32 -9.67 11.28
CA PRO A 110 8.53 -9.14 11.91
C PRO A 110 8.21 -8.09 12.97
N ALA A 111 7.21 -7.24 12.76
CA ALA A 111 6.81 -6.24 13.74
C ALA A 111 6.28 -6.90 15.03
N ALA A 112 5.38 -7.87 14.92
CA ALA A 112 4.87 -8.63 16.06
C ALA A 112 5.97 -9.38 16.81
N ALA A 113 6.90 -10.00 16.08
CA ALA A 113 8.02 -10.71 16.69
C ALA A 113 8.91 -9.77 17.51
N ILE A 114 9.23 -8.59 17.00
CA ILE A 114 10.05 -7.60 17.70
C ILE A 114 9.33 -7.02 18.91
N LEU A 115 8.04 -6.68 18.78
CA LEU A 115 7.23 -6.20 19.90
C LEU A 115 7.18 -7.24 21.03
N ALA A 116 6.94 -8.52 20.68
CA ALA A 116 6.92 -9.60 21.65
C ALA A 116 8.29 -9.80 22.34
N LEU A 117 9.40 -9.68 21.61
CA LEU A 117 10.76 -9.76 22.18
C LEU A 117 11.05 -8.61 23.15
N LEU A 118 10.47 -7.44 22.92
CA LEU A 118 10.61 -6.25 23.76
C LEU A 118 9.58 -6.21 24.91
N GLY A 119 8.73 -7.23 25.04
CA GLY A 119 7.68 -7.30 26.07
C GLY A 119 6.54 -6.30 25.85
N LEU A 120 6.36 -5.80 24.63
CA LEU A 120 5.30 -4.86 24.25
C LEU A 120 4.07 -5.61 23.73
N ASP A 121 2.89 -5.00 23.87
CA ASP A 121 1.66 -5.59 23.33
C ASP A 121 1.72 -5.64 21.80
N THR A 122 1.33 -6.78 21.24
CA THR A 122 1.26 -7.01 19.80
C THR A 122 -0.13 -6.70 19.24
N GLU A 123 -1.15 -6.57 20.09
CA GLU A 123 -2.54 -6.28 19.68
C GLU A 123 -3.14 -7.30 18.68
N LEU A 124 -2.51 -8.47 18.48
CA LEU A 124 -2.99 -9.49 17.53
C LEU A 124 -4.29 -10.18 17.98
N GLY A 125 -4.62 -10.08 19.26
CA GLY A 125 -5.89 -10.55 19.82
C GLY A 125 -7.05 -9.56 19.65
N SER A 126 -6.77 -8.31 19.26
CA SER A 126 -7.77 -7.25 19.15
C SER A 126 -8.53 -7.34 17.82
N SER A 127 -9.85 -7.13 17.85
CA SER A 127 -10.68 -7.07 16.64
C SER A 127 -10.27 -5.92 15.72
N ASP A 128 -9.74 -4.83 16.29
CA ASP A 128 -9.37 -3.63 15.54
C ASP A 128 -8.16 -3.87 14.65
N THR A 129 -7.20 -4.70 15.11
CA THR A 129 -6.04 -5.14 14.32
C THR A 129 -6.47 -5.96 13.09
N TRP A 130 -7.43 -6.86 13.27
CA TRP A 130 -7.98 -7.65 12.14
C TRP A 130 -8.80 -6.79 11.19
N ALA A 131 -9.55 -5.81 11.70
CA ALA A 131 -10.25 -4.83 10.87
C ALA A 131 -9.26 -3.97 10.06
N LEU A 132 -8.13 -3.57 10.64
CA LEU A 132 -7.03 -2.89 9.97
C LEU A 132 -6.45 -3.74 8.83
N PHE A 133 -6.18 -5.02 9.07
CA PHE A 133 -5.70 -5.92 8.01
C PHE A 133 -6.72 -6.05 6.88
N ALA A 134 -8.02 -6.16 7.19
CA ALA A 134 -9.06 -6.21 6.17
C ALA A 134 -9.11 -4.94 5.31
N ARG A 135 -8.97 -3.75 5.92
CA ARG A 135 -8.91 -2.46 5.22
C ARG A 135 -7.67 -2.35 4.34
N MET A 136 -6.51 -2.79 4.82
CA MET A 136 -5.29 -2.86 4.02
C MET A 136 -5.44 -3.78 2.82
N VAL A 137 -6.07 -4.95 3.02
CA VAL A 137 -6.31 -5.89 1.91
C VAL A 137 -7.20 -5.26 0.84
N LEU A 138 -8.28 -4.61 1.27
CA LEU A 138 -9.16 -3.89 0.36
C LEU A 138 -8.40 -2.77 -0.38
N ALA A 139 -7.63 -1.95 0.32
CA ALA A 139 -6.86 -0.87 -0.27
C ALA A 139 -5.88 -1.37 -1.34
N LEU A 140 -5.14 -2.45 -1.06
CA LEU A 140 -4.16 -3.01 -2.00
C LEU A 140 -4.80 -3.65 -3.23
N ILE A 141 -5.98 -4.27 -3.08
CA ILE A 141 -6.80 -4.72 -4.22
C ILE A 141 -7.20 -3.53 -5.09
N LEU A 142 -7.69 -2.44 -4.48
CA LEU A 142 -8.09 -1.24 -5.22
C LEU A 142 -6.91 -0.65 -5.99
N TRP A 143 -5.70 -0.63 -5.41
CA TRP A 143 -4.48 -0.23 -6.11
C TRP A 143 -4.17 -1.09 -7.34
N THR A 144 -4.38 -2.41 -7.27
CA THR A 144 -4.29 -3.28 -8.46
C THR A 144 -5.30 -2.90 -9.53
N LEU A 145 -6.54 -2.62 -9.15
CA LEU A 145 -7.59 -2.22 -10.11
C LEU A 145 -7.29 -0.86 -10.75
N ILE A 146 -6.76 0.10 -9.99
CA ILE A 146 -6.27 1.38 -10.51
C ILE A 146 -5.16 1.13 -11.53
N GLY A 147 -4.21 0.24 -11.21
CA GLY A 147 -3.15 -0.16 -12.12
C GLY A 147 -3.69 -0.73 -13.43
N ILE A 148 -4.68 -1.63 -13.35
CA ILE A 148 -5.37 -2.16 -14.53
C ILE A 148 -5.98 -1.01 -15.34
N GLY A 149 -6.67 -0.08 -14.69
CA GLY A 149 -7.21 1.12 -15.36
C GLY A 149 -6.13 1.90 -16.12
N VAL A 150 -5.02 2.23 -15.47
CA VAL A 150 -3.90 2.95 -16.11
C VAL A 150 -3.30 2.15 -17.28
N GLY A 151 -3.09 0.84 -17.09
CA GLY A 151 -2.58 -0.05 -18.12
C GLY A 151 -3.51 -0.19 -19.33
N THR A 152 -4.83 -0.01 -19.15
CA THR A 152 -5.78 0.02 -20.29
C THR A 152 -5.70 1.31 -21.09
N LEU A 153 -5.37 2.43 -20.44
CA LEU A 153 -5.24 3.74 -21.07
C LEU A 153 -3.91 3.87 -21.83
N VAL A 154 -2.83 3.29 -21.30
CA VAL A 154 -1.47 3.46 -21.82
C VAL A 154 -0.96 2.15 -22.46
N ARG A 155 -0.83 2.14 -23.79
CA ARG A 155 -0.39 0.94 -24.54
C ARG A 155 1.10 0.62 -24.40
N ASN A 156 1.94 1.63 -24.12
CA ASN A 156 3.37 1.42 -23.95
C ASN A 156 3.69 1.12 -22.48
N GLN A 157 4.17 -0.10 -22.22
CA GLN A 157 4.50 -0.56 -20.88
C GLN A 157 5.50 0.33 -20.14
N VAL A 158 6.55 0.79 -20.83
CA VAL A 158 7.58 1.64 -20.20
C VAL A 158 6.95 2.97 -19.79
N VAL A 159 6.15 3.57 -20.67
CA VAL A 159 5.44 4.83 -20.38
C VAL A 159 4.45 4.65 -19.24
N ALA A 160 3.71 3.54 -19.20
CA ALA A 160 2.75 3.25 -18.14
C ALA A 160 3.45 3.16 -16.77
N ILE A 161 4.56 2.41 -16.68
CA ILE A 161 5.37 2.30 -15.46
C ILE A 161 5.89 3.68 -15.03
N VAL A 162 6.43 4.45 -15.97
CA VAL A 162 6.97 5.79 -15.67
C VAL A 162 5.87 6.72 -15.15
N ILE A 163 4.69 6.74 -15.76
CA ILE A 163 3.56 7.57 -15.32
C ILE A 163 3.13 7.18 -13.90
N VAL A 164 2.93 5.88 -13.66
CA VAL A 164 2.47 5.35 -12.38
C VAL A 164 3.47 5.67 -11.26
N LEU A 165 4.76 5.46 -11.51
CA LEU A 165 5.80 5.72 -10.52
C LEU A 165 6.04 7.22 -10.33
N ALA A 166 6.13 8.00 -11.41
CA ALA A 166 6.30 9.45 -11.31
C ALA A 166 5.13 10.09 -10.55
N PHE A 167 3.90 9.66 -10.82
CA PHE A 167 2.73 10.16 -10.14
C PHE A 167 2.74 9.80 -8.65
N THR A 168 2.84 8.50 -8.32
CA THR A 168 2.71 8.06 -6.92
C THR A 168 3.91 8.35 -6.05
N GLN A 169 5.12 8.39 -6.61
CA GLN A 169 6.37 8.55 -5.84
C GLN A 169 6.84 10.00 -5.78
N PHE A 170 6.42 10.87 -6.72
CA PHE A 170 6.86 12.26 -6.75
C PHE A 170 5.69 13.22 -6.72
N ILE A 171 4.80 13.16 -7.72
CA ILE A 171 3.75 14.17 -7.90
C ILE A 171 2.80 14.17 -6.70
N GLU A 172 2.27 13.01 -6.32
CA GLU A 172 1.32 12.90 -5.21
C GLU A 172 1.94 13.31 -3.86
N PRO A 173 3.11 12.81 -3.45
CA PRO A 173 3.75 13.28 -2.23
C PRO A 173 4.02 14.79 -2.22
N LEU A 174 4.45 15.37 -3.35
CA LEU A 174 4.66 16.82 -3.47
C LEU A 174 3.34 17.61 -3.37
N LEU A 175 2.26 17.11 -3.97
CA LEU A 175 0.94 17.73 -3.86
C LEU A 175 0.38 17.65 -2.43
N ARG A 176 0.57 16.51 -1.75
CA ARG A 176 0.20 16.36 -0.34
C ARG A 176 0.99 17.32 0.55
N LEU A 177 2.30 17.41 0.33
CA LEU A 177 3.16 18.35 1.04
C LEU A 177 2.72 19.80 0.80
N ALA A 178 2.49 20.19 -0.45
CA ALA A 178 2.02 21.53 -0.79
C ALA A 178 0.63 21.83 -0.20
N GLY A 179 -0.25 20.82 -0.14
CA GLY A 179 -1.56 20.91 0.51
C GLY A 179 -1.48 21.26 1.99
N GLY A 180 -0.42 20.85 2.69
CA GLY A 180 -0.16 21.25 4.08
C GLY A 180 0.07 22.75 4.27
N PHE A 181 0.45 23.47 3.21
CA PHE A 181 0.69 24.92 3.25
C PHE A 181 -0.43 25.74 2.60
N VAL A 182 -1.28 25.11 1.77
CA VAL A 182 -2.26 25.80 0.91
C VAL A 182 -3.63 25.13 1.00
N GLY A 183 -4.59 25.81 1.64
CA GLY A 183 -5.90 25.24 1.99
C GLY A 183 -6.75 24.74 0.81
N TRP A 184 -6.77 25.43 -0.33
CA TRP A 184 -7.52 24.96 -1.51
C TRP A 184 -6.92 23.68 -2.12
N LEU A 185 -5.60 23.52 -1.98
CA LEU A 185 -4.89 22.34 -2.45
C LEU A 185 -5.10 21.17 -1.48
N ALA A 186 -5.26 21.42 -0.18
CA ALA A 186 -5.63 20.40 0.80
C ALA A 186 -6.98 19.74 0.46
N GLU A 187 -7.97 20.53 0.03
CA GLU A 187 -9.29 20.00 -0.35
C GLU A 187 -9.24 19.10 -1.60
N SER A 188 -8.29 19.35 -2.50
CA SER A 188 -8.06 18.51 -3.67
C SER A 188 -7.19 17.29 -3.34
N ALA A 189 -6.17 17.49 -2.49
CA ALA A 189 -5.21 16.45 -2.13
C ALA A 189 -5.82 15.28 -1.37
N ARG A 190 -6.92 15.49 -0.61
CA ARG A 190 -7.64 14.41 0.09
C ARG A 190 -8.23 13.35 -0.84
N PHE A 191 -8.49 13.70 -2.11
CA PHE A 191 -9.03 12.78 -3.11
C PHE A 191 -7.93 12.07 -3.90
N LEU A 192 -6.65 12.36 -3.63
CA LEU A 192 -5.55 11.63 -4.24
C LEU A 192 -5.58 10.15 -3.77
N PRO A 193 -5.24 9.19 -4.65
CA PRO A 193 -5.42 7.77 -4.36
C PRO A 193 -4.70 7.28 -3.10
N GLY A 194 -3.49 7.79 -2.82
CA GLY A 194 -2.74 7.49 -1.61
C GLY A 194 -3.33 8.14 -0.36
N ALA A 195 -3.77 9.40 -0.45
CA ALA A 195 -4.48 10.06 0.67
C ALA A 195 -5.79 9.32 1.02
N ALA A 196 -6.57 8.94 0.02
CA ALA A 196 -7.79 8.14 0.21
C ALA A 196 -7.48 6.74 0.77
N SER A 197 -6.36 6.13 0.38
CA SER A 197 -5.91 4.84 0.92
C SER A 197 -5.49 4.93 2.38
N ASP A 198 -4.73 5.97 2.75
CA ASP A 198 -4.35 6.25 4.14
C ASP A 198 -5.60 6.46 5.01
N ALA A 199 -6.59 7.21 4.51
CA ALA A 199 -7.87 7.42 5.18
C ALA A 199 -8.68 6.12 5.33
N LEU A 200 -8.69 5.25 4.31
CA LEU A 200 -9.35 3.95 4.35
C LEU A 200 -8.71 3.01 5.37
N ILE A 201 -7.38 2.99 5.47
CA ILE A 201 -6.65 2.13 6.40
C ILE A 201 -6.79 2.65 7.84
N GLY A 202 -6.78 3.96 8.03
CA GLY A 202 -7.09 4.63 9.31
C GLY A 202 -5.94 4.70 10.31
N ALA A 203 -4.96 3.80 10.25
CA ALA A 203 -3.80 3.77 11.15
C ALA A 203 -2.47 4.05 10.42
N SER A 204 -2.42 5.10 9.61
CA SER A 204 -1.19 5.50 8.92
C SER A 204 -0.25 6.28 9.87
N ILE A 205 1.08 6.16 9.68
CA ILE A 205 2.08 7.01 10.35
C ILE A 205 1.68 8.50 10.26
N TYR A 206 1.10 8.91 9.13
CA TYR A 206 0.62 10.27 8.90
C TYR A 206 -0.56 10.67 9.81
N ASN A 207 -1.48 9.75 10.11
CA ASN A 207 -2.61 10.03 11.00
C ASN A 207 -2.18 10.20 12.46
N VAL A 208 -1.13 9.49 12.88
CA VAL A 208 -0.60 9.59 14.26
C VAL A 208 0.31 10.80 14.44
N MET A 209 1.03 11.22 13.40
CA MET A 209 1.92 12.39 13.46
C MET A 209 1.21 13.73 13.19
N GLY A 210 -0.10 13.75 12.96
CA GLY A 210 -0.90 14.99 12.95
C GLY A 210 -0.55 15.98 11.83
N THR A 211 -0.35 15.48 10.60
CA THR A 211 -0.29 16.29 9.38
C THR A 211 -1.29 15.81 8.35
#